data_AF-A0A7V8NNJ9-F1
#
_entry.id   AF-A0A7V8NNJ9-F1
#
_cell.length_a   1.000
_cell.length_b   1.000
_cell.length_c   1.000
_cell.angle_alpha   90.00
_cell.angle_beta   90.00
_cell.angle_gamma   90.00
#
_symmetry.space_group_name_H-M   'P 1'
#
loop_
_entity.id
_entity.type
_entity.pdbx_description
1 polymer ?
#
loop_
_entity_poly.entity_id
_entity_poly.type
_entity_poly.pdbx_seq_one_letter_code
_entity_poly.pdbx_strand_id
1 'polypeptide(L)'
;MRQSAKALGINPQDLSISPLAHDASFSTVEICGEYLRGRVRLITSVFEHGGITVLIGTKSLLGEGWDALSINTLVLASFVGSFMLSNQMRGRAIRVDSAQPQKTANIWHLVCAEPGIFGPGDDYELLVRRCSAFVGVSATAPVIENGTERLGFGHPPFSREELDQINAQTRSRALDREGLRKQWQDALNAGSIKQMTDGLKAPEELLPRGFVLANTIAALLFQSLYVFLAVLGALGRAIGRARSTQDFWSFALTLVGIAAIVSLPWSLLALWRLIRHGAPERSIQQMGRAVLDALEYEGCIDQRAANFRAYANRNKDG
;
A
#
# COMPACT_ATOMS: atom_id res chain seq x y z
N MET A 1 42.34 -2.22 -6.42
CA MET A 1 42.74 -1.69 -5.10
C MET A 1 43.93 -0.71 -5.17
N ARG A 2 45.16 -1.16 -5.46
CA ARG A 2 46.35 -0.27 -5.45
C ARG A 2 46.26 0.91 -6.42
N GLN A 3 45.69 0.70 -7.62
CA GLN A 3 45.46 1.78 -8.59
C GLN A 3 44.50 2.85 -8.05
N SER A 4 43.35 2.44 -7.49
CA SER A 4 42.38 3.35 -6.86
C SER A 4 42.98 4.08 -5.65
N ALA A 5 43.82 3.40 -4.86
CA ALA A 5 44.52 4.02 -3.73
C ALA A 5 45.48 5.13 -4.20
N LYS A 6 46.26 4.87 -5.26
CA LYS A 6 47.14 5.87 -5.88
C LYS A 6 46.35 7.08 -6.40
N ALA A 7 45.21 6.84 -7.05
CA ALA A 7 44.35 7.91 -7.58
C ALA A 7 43.75 8.79 -6.46
N LEU A 8 43.51 8.22 -5.29
CA LEU A 8 43.01 8.93 -4.11
C LEU A 8 44.12 9.57 -3.25
N GLY A 9 45.38 9.45 -3.65
CA GLY A 9 46.52 10.03 -2.93
C GLY A 9 46.90 9.30 -1.64
N ILE A 10 46.51 8.02 -1.49
CA ILE A 10 46.91 7.18 -0.35
C ILE A 10 48.34 6.71 -0.59
N ASN A 11 49.23 6.95 0.39
CA ASN A 11 50.62 6.50 0.28
C ASN A 11 50.68 4.97 0.25
N PRO A 12 51.57 4.37 -0.56
CA PRO A 12 51.72 2.92 -0.62
C PRO A 12 52.09 2.26 0.72
N GLN A 13 52.74 3.00 1.62
CA GLN A 13 53.12 2.50 2.95
C GLN A 13 51.94 2.44 3.93
N ASP A 14 50.90 3.23 3.67
CA ASP A 14 49.70 3.31 4.52
C ASP A 14 48.63 2.29 4.10
N LEU A 15 48.86 1.54 3.01
CA LEU A 15 47.98 0.49 2.51
C LEU A 15 48.68 -0.88 2.59
N SER A 16 48.25 -1.71 3.53
CA SER A 16 48.70 -3.10 3.62
C SER A 16 47.63 -4.04 3.05
N ILE A 17 48.07 -5.01 2.26
CA ILE A 17 47.23 -6.10 1.76
C ILE A 17 47.96 -7.39 2.07
N SER A 18 47.40 -8.19 2.98
CA SER A 18 47.96 -9.48 3.39
C SER A 18 46.94 -10.59 3.16
N PRO A 19 47.34 -11.75 2.63
CA PRO A 19 46.45 -12.90 2.54
C PRO A 19 46.04 -13.35 3.95
N LEU A 20 44.84 -13.88 4.09
CA LEU A 20 44.39 -14.44 5.36
C LEU A 20 45.20 -15.70 5.69
N ALA A 21 45.58 -15.86 6.97
CA ALA A 21 46.44 -16.95 7.42
C ALA A 21 45.85 -18.34 7.15
N HIS A 22 44.51 -18.45 7.09
CA HIS A 22 43.79 -19.71 6.92
C HIS A 22 43.25 -19.92 5.49
N ASP A 23 43.26 -18.89 4.64
CA ASP A 23 42.80 -18.99 3.26
C ASP A 23 43.44 -17.90 2.38
N ALA A 24 44.32 -18.32 1.47
CA ALA A 24 45.03 -17.42 0.56
C ALA A 24 44.13 -16.80 -0.52
N SER A 25 42.91 -17.31 -0.70
CA SER A 25 41.91 -16.76 -1.63
C SER A 25 41.30 -15.46 -1.11
N PHE A 26 41.41 -15.20 0.19
CA PHE A 26 40.95 -13.97 0.82
C PHE A 26 42.14 -13.14 1.28
N SER A 27 41.96 -11.83 1.29
CA SER A 27 42.99 -10.90 1.76
C SER A 27 42.38 -9.87 2.70
N THR A 28 43.11 -9.59 3.78
CA THR A 28 42.84 -8.47 4.66
C THR A 28 43.47 -7.22 4.07
N VAL A 29 42.69 -6.14 3.99
CA VAL A 29 43.19 -4.84 3.56
C VAL A 29 43.13 -3.88 4.73
N GLU A 30 44.29 -3.39 5.15
CA GLU A 30 44.44 -2.43 6.23
C GLU A 30 44.88 -1.08 5.68
N ILE A 31 44.24 -0.02 6.17
CA ILE A 31 44.62 1.37 5.88
C ILE A 31 44.98 2.05 7.18
N CYS A 32 46.22 2.51 7.30
CA CYS A 32 46.75 3.20 8.47
C CYS A 32 46.74 4.73 8.28
N GLY A 33 46.81 5.49 9.38
CA GLY A 33 46.91 6.96 9.36
C GLY A 33 45.58 7.73 9.35
N GLU A 34 45.64 9.03 8.99
CA GLU A 34 44.48 9.96 8.99
C GLU A 34 43.41 9.64 7.92
N TYR A 35 43.67 8.63 7.08
CA TYR A 35 42.80 8.19 5.97
C TYR A 35 41.63 7.30 6.40
N LEU A 36 41.25 7.27 7.68
CA LEU A 36 40.08 6.51 8.17
C LEU A 36 38.79 6.86 7.41
N ARG A 37 38.58 8.16 7.08
CA ARG A 37 37.48 8.61 6.19
C ARG A 37 37.70 8.23 4.72
N GLY A 38 38.95 7.98 4.31
CA GLY A 38 39.35 7.53 2.98
C GLY A 38 39.04 6.06 2.69
N ARG A 39 38.83 5.22 3.71
CA ARG A 39 38.47 3.79 3.55
C ARG A 39 37.20 3.61 2.71
N VAL A 40 36.15 4.34 3.03
CA VAL A 40 34.87 4.28 2.29
C VAL A 40 35.07 4.73 0.85
N ARG A 41 35.78 5.85 0.63
CA ARG A 41 36.07 6.36 -0.72
C ARG A 41 36.89 5.39 -1.55
N LEU A 42 37.88 4.71 -0.95
CA LEU A 42 38.69 3.71 -1.62
C LEU A 42 37.86 2.51 -2.04
N ILE A 43 37.07 1.96 -1.12
CA ILE A 43 36.20 0.82 -1.42
C ILE A 43 35.15 1.19 -2.46
N THR A 44 34.50 2.36 -2.35
CA THR A 44 33.60 2.89 -3.38
C THR A 44 34.30 2.97 -4.73
N SER A 45 35.50 3.58 -4.80
CA SER A 45 36.23 3.70 -6.06
C SER A 45 36.54 2.33 -6.66
N VAL A 46 36.98 1.36 -5.86
CA VAL A 46 37.25 0.00 -6.35
C VAL A 46 35.98 -0.70 -6.83
N PHE A 47 34.86 -0.50 -6.14
CA PHE A 47 33.56 -1.03 -6.50
C PHE A 47 33.04 -0.43 -7.82
N GLU A 48 33.13 0.90 -7.98
CA GLU A 48 32.72 1.61 -9.20
C GLU A 48 33.57 1.24 -10.42
N HIS A 49 34.85 0.93 -10.24
CA HIS A 49 35.73 0.44 -11.31
C HIS A 49 35.59 -1.08 -11.56
N GLY A 50 34.66 -1.76 -10.88
CA GLY A 50 34.42 -3.20 -11.05
C GLY A 50 35.49 -4.11 -10.45
N GLY A 51 36.41 -3.58 -9.64
CA GLY A 51 37.40 -4.38 -8.92
C GLY A 51 36.81 -5.22 -7.79
N ILE A 52 35.61 -4.87 -7.32
CA ILE A 52 34.76 -5.65 -6.42
C ILE A 52 33.33 -5.58 -6.97
N THR A 53 32.62 -6.70 -6.98
CA THR A 53 31.24 -6.80 -7.47
C THR A 53 30.21 -7.01 -6.36
N VAL A 54 30.64 -7.44 -5.19
CA VAL A 54 29.80 -7.69 -4.01
C VAL A 54 30.44 -7.06 -2.78
N LEU A 55 29.68 -6.25 -2.06
CA LEU A 55 30.07 -5.69 -0.77
C LEU A 55 29.10 -6.15 0.31
N ILE A 56 29.64 -6.71 1.38
CA ILE A 56 28.88 -7.11 2.56
C ILE A 56 29.28 -6.15 3.68
N GLY A 57 28.29 -5.53 4.32
CA GLY A 57 28.53 -4.55 5.37
C GLY A 57 27.39 -4.52 6.37
N THR A 58 27.68 -3.96 7.54
CA THR A 58 26.66 -3.71 8.56
C THR A 58 25.88 -2.44 8.22
N LYS A 59 24.71 -2.31 8.85
CA LYS A 59 23.90 -1.09 8.79
C LYS A 59 24.69 0.17 9.13
N SER A 60 25.61 0.13 10.10
CA SER A 60 26.41 1.31 10.47
C SER A 60 27.33 1.77 9.34
N LEU A 61 27.95 0.82 8.62
CA LEU A 61 28.87 1.14 7.52
C LEU A 61 28.12 1.59 6.25
N LEU A 62 26.99 0.96 5.94
CA LEU A 62 26.22 1.22 4.71
C LEU A 62 25.13 2.30 4.92
N GLY A 63 24.77 2.59 6.16
CA GLY A 63 23.68 3.51 6.53
C GLY A 63 24.10 4.98 6.62
N GLU A 64 25.32 5.28 7.05
CA GLU A 64 25.74 6.64 7.47
C GLU A 64 26.24 7.58 6.37
N GLY A 65 26.29 7.15 5.10
CA GLY A 65 26.76 8.06 4.04
C GLY A 65 27.37 7.43 2.80
N TRP A 66 27.33 6.10 2.67
CA TRP A 66 27.91 5.43 1.50
C TRP A 66 27.20 5.82 0.20
N ASP A 67 27.91 6.48 -0.71
CA ASP A 67 27.42 6.90 -2.02
C ASP A 67 28.19 6.14 -3.09
N ALA A 68 27.49 5.25 -3.80
CA ALA A 68 28.01 4.55 -4.96
C ALA A 68 26.88 4.47 -5.99
N LEU A 69 26.97 5.27 -7.05
CA LEU A 69 25.93 5.38 -8.06
C LEU A 69 25.79 4.08 -8.87
N SER A 70 26.83 3.25 -8.91
CA SER A 70 26.88 1.98 -9.63
C SER A 70 26.08 0.83 -8.98
N ILE A 71 25.53 1.00 -7.78
CA ILE A 71 24.79 -0.06 -7.08
C ILE A 71 23.54 -0.47 -7.87
N ASN A 72 23.54 -1.68 -8.43
CA ASN A 72 22.41 -2.23 -9.18
C ASN A 72 21.63 -3.33 -8.43
N THR A 73 22.10 -3.74 -7.24
CA THR A 73 21.46 -4.77 -6.43
C THR A 73 21.71 -4.48 -4.95
N LEU A 74 20.65 -4.52 -4.16
CA LEU A 74 20.69 -4.40 -2.70
C LEU A 74 20.00 -5.61 -2.10
N VAL A 75 20.70 -6.34 -1.22
CA VAL A 75 20.13 -7.48 -0.49
C VAL A 75 20.04 -7.13 0.99
N LEU A 76 18.82 -7.07 1.52
CA LEU A 76 18.57 -6.81 2.94
C LEU A 76 18.56 -8.14 3.69
N ALA A 77 19.75 -8.58 4.11
CA ALA A 77 19.97 -9.90 4.71
C ALA A 77 19.66 -10.00 6.21
N SER A 78 19.44 -8.88 6.90
CA SER A 78 19.11 -8.86 8.34
C SER A 78 17.96 -7.91 8.65
N PHE A 79 17.35 -8.09 9.82
CA PHE A 79 16.21 -7.30 10.25
C PHE A 79 16.58 -5.82 10.40
N VAL A 80 16.06 -5.00 9.49
CA VAL A 80 16.13 -3.55 9.58
C VAL A 80 14.91 -3.08 10.37
N GLY A 81 15.10 -2.79 11.66
CA GLY A 81 14.00 -2.56 12.61
C GLY A 81 13.11 -1.32 12.41
N SER A 82 13.29 -0.55 11.34
CA SER A 82 12.36 0.55 11.00
C SER A 82 12.27 0.80 9.49
N PHE A 83 11.06 1.15 9.06
CA PHE A 83 10.71 1.57 7.71
C PHE A 83 11.63 2.67 7.16
N MET A 84 11.97 3.67 7.99
CA MET A 84 12.82 4.80 7.57
C MET A 84 14.21 4.33 7.14
N LEU A 85 14.78 3.36 7.84
CA LEU A 85 16.10 2.82 7.55
C LEU A 85 16.11 1.96 6.28
N SER A 86 15.04 1.20 6.05
CA SER A 86 14.85 0.50 4.78
C SER A 86 14.74 1.48 3.61
N ASN A 87 14.08 2.63 3.81
CA ASN A 87 13.96 3.67 2.78
C ASN A 87 15.29 4.36 2.48
N GLN A 88 16.10 4.65 3.51
CA GLN A 88 17.44 5.22 3.33
C GLN A 88 18.35 4.28 2.53
N MET A 89 18.36 2.98 2.84
CA MET A 89 19.17 2.02 2.09
C MET A 89 18.66 1.81 0.66
N ARG A 90 17.33 1.71 0.46
CA ARG A 90 16.72 1.67 -0.89
C ARG A 90 17.09 2.91 -1.71
N GLY A 91 17.01 4.09 -1.10
CA GLY A 91 17.32 5.38 -1.75
C GLY A 91 18.76 5.49 -2.27
N ARG A 92 19.68 4.65 -1.78
CA ARG A 92 21.06 4.57 -2.32
C ARG A 92 21.12 3.74 -3.60
N ALA A 93 20.39 2.63 -3.67
CA ALA A 93 20.39 1.76 -4.83
C ALA A 93 19.67 2.37 -6.05
N ILE A 94 18.55 3.08 -5.84
CA ILE A 94 17.72 3.63 -6.92
C ILE A 94 18.22 4.97 -7.50
N ARG A 95 19.41 5.44 -7.09
CA ARG A 95 19.96 6.69 -7.62
C ARG A 95 20.26 6.56 -9.11
N VAL A 96 19.98 7.65 -9.81
CA VAL A 96 20.32 7.80 -11.23
C VAL A 96 21.83 7.90 -11.35
N ASP A 97 22.40 7.04 -12.17
CA ASP A 97 23.80 7.12 -12.59
C ASP A 97 23.83 7.82 -13.95
N SER A 98 24.47 8.99 -14.02
CA SER A 98 24.59 9.74 -15.28
C SER A 98 25.47 9.02 -16.29
N ALA A 99 26.42 8.19 -15.85
CA ALA A 99 27.24 7.36 -16.72
C ALA A 99 26.48 6.14 -17.26
N GLN A 100 25.45 5.68 -16.54
CA GLN A 100 24.60 4.56 -16.94
C GLN A 100 23.10 4.90 -16.81
N PRO A 101 22.52 5.69 -17.73
CA PRO A 101 21.12 6.11 -17.66
C PRO A 101 20.12 4.95 -17.68
N GLN A 102 20.53 3.79 -18.20
CA GLN A 102 19.69 2.59 -18.32
C GLN A 102 19.82 1.62 -17.15
N LYS A 103 20.55 2.01 -16.10
CA LYS A 103 20.72 1.23 -14.89
C LYS A 103 19.36 0.94 -14.25
N THR A 104 19.11 -0.33 -13.97
CA THR A 104 18.03 -0.78 -13.09
C THR A 104 18.61 -1.34 -11.80
N ALA A 105 17.87 -1.18 -10.70
CA ALA A 105 18.27 -1.66 -9.39
C ALA A 105 17.25 -2.64 -8.81
N ASN A 106 17.72 -3.80 -8.35
CA ASN A 106 16.89 -4.79 -7.67
C ASN A 106 17.09 -4.70 -6.17
N ILE A 107 16.00 -4.72 -5.41
CA ILE A 107 16.02 -4.67 -3.95
C ILE A 107 15.39 -5.95 -3.44
N TRP A 108 16.21 -6.76 -2.79
CA TRP A 108 15.83 -8.08 -2.30
C TRP A 108 15.49 -8.00 -0.81
N HIS A 109 14.31 -8.54 -0.49
CA HIS A 109 13.89 -8.86 0.86
C HIS A 109 13.95 -10.38 0.99
N LEU A 110 14.79 -10.88 1.90
CA LEU A 110 14.83 -12.31 2.23
C LEU A 110 13.74 -12.61 3.25
N VAL A 111 13.05 -13.73 3.06
CA VAL A 111 11.91 -14.16 3.88
C VAL A 111 12.05 -15.64 4.13
N CYS A 112 12.02 -16.04 5.40
CA CYS A 112 11.84 -17.43 5.78
C CYS A 112 10.35 -17.73 5.76
N ALA A 113 9.91 -18.61 4.85
CA ALA A 113 8.51 -19.01 4.76
C ALA A 113 8.35 -20.49 5.09
N GLU A 114 7.46 -20.81 6.02
CA GLU A 114 7.10 -22.20 6.31
C GLU A 114 6.08 -22.71 5.27
N PRO A 115 6.24 -23.95 4.75
CA PRO A 115 5.27 -24.51 3.81
C PRO A 115 4.06 -25.13 4.53
N GLY A 116 2.91 -25.10 3.85
CA GLY A 116 1.67 -25.73 4.29
C GLY A 116 0.80 -24.85 5.20
N ILE A 117 -0.17 -25.47 5.86
CA ILE A 117 -1.26 -24.79 6.60
C ILE A 117 -0.74 -23.98 7.80
N PHE A 118 0.42 -24.35 8.35
CA PHE A 118 1.05 -23.66 9.47
C PHE A 118 1.93 -22.48 9.03
N GLY A 119 2.17 -22.35 7.71
CA GLY A 119 2.88 -21.23 7.12
C GLY A 119 2.01 -20.02 6.81
N PRO A 120 2.60 -18.92 6.35
CA PRO A 120 4.02 -18.75 6.01
C PRO A 120 4.89 -18.23 7.16
N GLY A 121 4.33 -17.89 8.32
CA GLY A 121 5.04 -17.41 9.51
C GLY A 121 5.29 -15.89 9.56
N ASP A 122 5.82 -15.41 10.68
CA ASP A 122 5.99 -13.98 10.99
C ASP A 122 6.85 -13.21 9.97
N ASP A 123 7.86 -13.86 9.41
CA ASP A 123 8.77 -13.26 8.41
C ASP A 123 8.01 -12.83 7.14
N TYR A 124 6.99 -13.60 6.74
CA TYR A 124 6.12 -13.25 5.61
C TYR A 124 5.17 -12.10 5.96
N GLU A 125 4.60 -12.07 7.18
CA GLU A 125 3.79 -10.94 7.62
C GLU A 125 4.59 -9.63 7.64
N LEU A 126 5.86 -9.70 8.04
CA LEU A 126 6.79 -8.58 7.96
C LEU A 126 7.05 -8.15 6.51
N LEU A 127 7.13 -9.09 5.56
CA LEU A 127 7.20 -8.76 4.14
C LEU A 127 5.94 -8.01 3.69
N VAL A 128 4.75 -8.53 4.00
CA VAL A 128 3.45 -7.91 3.64
C VAL A 128 3.39 -6.47 4.14
N ARG A 129 3.73 -6.24 5.42
CA ARG A 129 3.77 -4.92 6.03
C ARG A 129 4.80 -3.98 5.38
N ARG A 130 5.96 -4.50 4.95
CA ARG A 130 6.97 -3.69 4.26
C ARG A 130 6.50 -3.32 2.86
N CYS A 131 5.97 -4.27 2.10
CA CYS A 131 5.51 -4.07 0.73
C CYS A 131 4.29 -3.15 0.65
N SER A 132 3.41 -3.11 1.66
CA SER A 132 2.26 -2.18 1.68
C SER A 132 2.69 -0.71 1.68
N ALA A 133 3.89 -0.41 2.20
CA ALA A 133 4.42 0.94 2.28
C ALA A 133 5.37 1.32 1.12
N PHE A 134 5.62 0.40 0.17
CA PHE A 134 6.51 0.65 -0.97
C PHE A 134 5.83 0.34 -2.30
N VAL A 135 5.71 1.38 -3.14
CA VAL A 135 5.28 1.24 -4.53
C VAL A 135 6.34 0.53 -5.38
N GLY A 136 5.89 -0.20 -6.38
CA GLY A 136 6.73 -0.64 -7.49
C GLY A 136 5.92 -1.22 -8.63
N VAL A 137 6.58 -1.52 -9.73
CA VAL A 137 5.94 -2.13 -10.88
C VAL A 137 5.42 -3.53 -10.54
N SER A 138 4.24 -3.84 -11.03
CA SER A 138 3.61 -5.15 -10.89
C SER A 138 4.22 -6.17 -11.85
N ALA A 139 4.38 -7.40 -11.39
CA ALA A 139 4.90 -8.52 -12.18
C ALA A 139 3.84 -9.09 -13.13
N THR A 140 2.56 -8.81 -12.88
CA THR A 140 1.42 -9.39 -13.62
C THR A 140 0.76 -8.39 -14.57
N ALA A 141 0.86 -7.09 -14.30
CA ALA A 141 0.22 -6.04 -15.08
C ALA A 141 1.12 -4.80 -15.24
N PRO A 142 0.94 -3.99 -16.29
CA PRO A 142 1.70 -2.74 -16.49
C PRO A 142 1.15 -1.62 -15.60
N VAL A 143 1.19 -1.83 -14.28
CA VAL A 143 0.70 -0.91 -13.26
C VAL A 143 1.74 -0.72 -12.16
N ILE A 144 1.72 0.44 -11.52
CA ILE A 144 2.53 0.75 -10.33
C ILE A 144 1.60 0.66 -9.13
N GLU A 145 1.87 -0.28 -8.24
CA GLU A 145 1.02 -0.54 -7.08
C GLU A 145 1.88 -0.86 -5.84
N ASN A 146 1.25 -0.88 -4.67
CA ASN A 146 1.86 -1.29 -3.40
C ASN A 146 1.40 -2.70 -3.00
N GLY A 147 1.97 -3.24 -1.93
CA GLY A 147 1.62 -4.56 -1.41
C GLY A 147 2.40 -5.71 -2.07
N THR A 148 2.17 -6.91 -1.56
CA THR A 148 2.81 -8.15 -2.05
C THR A 148 2.17 -8.68 -3.32
N GLU A 149 0.92 -8.30 -3.62
CA GLU A 149 0.20 -8.71 -4.84
C GLU A 149 0.99 -8.43 -6.11
N ARG A 150 1.67 -7.28 -6.14
CA ARG A 150 2.53 -6.85 -7.26
C ARG A 150 3.68 -7.80 -7.55
N LEU A 151 4.07 -8.65 -6.60
CA LEU A 151 5.15 -9.62 -6.77
C LEU A 151 4.66 -10.88 -7.50
N GLY A 152 3.34 -11.06 -7.59
CA GLY A 152 2.69 -12.10 -8.39
C GLY A 152 2.94 -13.53 -7.91
N PHE A 153 3.19 -13.73 -6.62
CA PHE A 153 3.43 -15.06 -6.05
C PHE A 153 2.17 -15.73 -5.45
N GLY A 154 1.02 -15.05 -5.47
CA GLY A 154 -0.24 -15.55 -4.90
C GLY A 154 -0.37 -15.34 -3.39
N HIS A 155 -1.25 -16.12 -2.76
CA HIS A 155 -1.51 -16.04 -1.32
C HIS A 155 -1.19 -17.36 -0.62
N PRO A 156 -0.77 -17.34 0.65
CA PRO A 156 -0.57 -18.53 1.44
C PRO A 156 -1.89 -19.30 1.68
N PRO A 157 -1.83 -20.58 2.09
CA PRO A 157 -0.62 -21.36 2.39
C PRO A 157 0.15 -21.77 1.12
N PHE A 158 1.48 -21.68 1.17
CA PHE A 158 2.34 -22.11 0.06
C PHE A 158 2.85 -23.53 0.29
N SER A 159 2.82 -24.36 -0.73
CA SER A 159 3.54 -25.64 -0.78
C SER A 159 5.06 -25.41 -0.99
N ARG A 160 5.87 -26.46 -0.77
CA ARG A 160 7.32 -26.38 -1.03
C ARG A 160 7.59 -26.14 -2.51
N GLU A 161 6.84 -26.81 -3.37
CA GLU A 161 6.94 -26.69 -4.82
C GLU A 161 6.60 -25.27 -5.28
N GLU A 162 5.57 -24.64 -4.71
CA GLU A 162 5.24 -23.23 -4.99
C GLU A 162 6.35 -22.28 -4.53
N LEU A 163 6.91 -22.48 -3.33
CA LEU A 163 8.04 -21.65 -2.86
C LEU A 163 9.27 -21.76 -3.78
N ASP A 164 9.58 -22.97 -4.27
CA ASP A 164 10.66 -23.19 -5.22
C ASP A 164 10.38 -22.51 -6.58
N GLN A 165 9.13 -22.56 -7.05
CA GLN A 165 8.70 -21.85 -8.26
C GLN A 165 8.80 -20.33 -8.09
N ILE A 166 8.34 -19.79 -6.95
CA ILE A 166 8.43 -18.35 -6.62
C ILE A 166 9.90 -17.90 -6.63
N ASN A 167 10.79 -18.69 -6.03
CA ASN A 167 12.23 -18.43 -6.03
C ASN A 167 12.83 -18.47 -7.45
N ALA A 168 12.46 -19.46 -8.26
CA ALA A 168 12.93 -19.58 -9.64
C ALA A 168 12.47 -18.39 -10.51
N GLN A 169 11.18 -18.04 -10.44
CA GLN A 169 10.60 -16.91 -11.16
C GLN A 169 11.24 -15.59 -10.72
N THR A 170 11.41 -15.38 -9.41
CA THR A 170 12.02 -14.16 -8.88
C THR A 170 13.48 -14.02 -9.30
N ARG A 171 14.25 -15.11 -9.31
CA ARG A 171 15.62 -15.12 -9.86
C ARG A 171 15.63 -14.79 -11.35
N SER A 172 14.75 -15.40 -12.14
CA SER A 172 14.65 -15.13 -13.58
C SER A 172 14.34 -13.65 -13.87
N ARG A 173 13.35 -13.09 -13.17
CA ARG A 173 13.00 -11.66 -13.29
C ARG A 173 14.14 -10.75 -12.88
N ALA A 174 14.90 -11.13 -11.86
CA ALA A 174 16.02 -10.32 -11.39
C ALA A 174 17.21 -10.29 -12.37
N LEU A 175 17.36 -11.30 -13.23
CA LEU A 175 18.36 -11.33 -14.30
C LEU A 175 17.92 -10.48 -15.50
N ASP A 176 16.63 -10.36 -15.75
CA ASP A 176 16.06 -9.57 -16.85
C ASP A 176 16.00 -8.07 -16.53
N ARG A 177 17.16 -7.41 -16.63
CA ARG A 177 17.30 -5.98 -16.35
C ARG A 177 16.63 -5.08 -17.39
N GLU A 178 16.61 -5.52 -18.65
CA GLU A 178 15.96 -4.79 -19.74
C GLU A 178 14.44 -4.90 -19.65
N GLY A 179 13.92 -6.09 -19.38
CA GLY A 179 12.49 -6.33 -19.16
C GLY A 179 11.96 -5.54 -17.97
N LEU A 180 12.68 -5.50 -16.85
CA LEU A 180 12.31 -4.66 -15.71
C LEU A 180 12.19 -3.18 -16.11
N ARG A 181 13.15 -2.67 -16.88
CA ARG A 181 13.11 -1.29 -17.35
C ARG A 181 11.91 -1.05 -18.26
N LYS A 182 11.65 -1.97 -19.19
CA LYS A 182 10.50 -1.91 -20.10
C LYS A 182 9.19 -1.92 -19.32
N GLN A 183 9.04 -2.79 -18.32
CA GLN A 183 7.87 -2.82 -17.45
C GLN A 183 7.64 -1.48 -16.74
N TRP A 184 8.69 -0.86 -16.21
CA TRP A 184 8.59 0.49 -15.65
C TRP A 184 8.14 1.52 -16.68
N GLN A 185 8.71 1.49 -17.89
CA GLN A 185 8.32 2.41 -18.96
C GLN A 185 6.87 2.21 -19.39
N ASP A 186 6.45 0.95 -19.56
CA ASP A 186 5.10 0.57 -19.96
C ASP A 186 4.09 0.97 -18.88
N ALA A 187 4.40 0.75 -17.60
CA ALA A 187 3.53 1.15 -16.49
C ALA A 187 3.42 2.68 -16.34
N LEU A 188 4.52 3.41 -16.55
CA LEU A 188 4.52 4.88 -16.59
C LEU A 188 3.74 5.44 -17.78
N ASN A 189 3.78 4.77 -18.93
CA ASN A 189 3.07 5.16 -20.15
C ASN A 189 1.58 4.78 -20.12
N ALA A 190 1.24 3.62 -19.56
CA ALA A 190 -0.12 3.13 -19.39
C ALA A 190 -0.89 3.98 -18.37
N GLY A 191 -0.18 4.62 -17.44
CA GLY A 191 -0.71 5.61 -16.51
C GLY A 191 -1.19 6.89 -17.21
N SER A 192 -2.36 6.84 -17.86
CA SER A 192 -3.12 8.03 -18.29
C SER A 192 -3.60 8.87 -17.09
N ILE A 193 -3.40 8.37 -15.87
CA ILE A 193 -3.59 9.08 -14.63
C ILE A 193 -2.32 8.85 -13.80
N LYS A 194 -1.49 9.88 -13.67
CA LYS A 194 -0.35 9.93 -12.72
C LYS A 194 -0.84 9.96 -11.26
N GLN A 195 -1.79 9.11 -10.88
CA GLN A 195 -2.24 8.99 -9.50
C GLN A 195 -1.57 7.78 -8.87
N MET A 196 -0.62 8.07 -7.99
CA MET A 196 -0.21 7.19 -6.91
C MET A 196 -1.46 6.90 -6.09
N THR A 197 -2.13 5.78 -6.36
CA THR A 197 -3.16 5.24 -5.47
C THR A 197 -2.44 4.64 -4.29
N ASP A 198 -2.12 5.46 -3.29
CA ASP A 198 -1.92 4.95 -1.94
C ASP A 198 -3.26 4.38 -1.49
N GLY A 199 -3.48 3.10 -1.81
CA GLY A 199 -4.54 2.31 -1.25
C GLY A 199 -4.23 2.06 0.22
N LEU A 200 -4.39 3.08 1.07
CA LEU A 200 -4.66 2.87 2.48
C LEU A 200 -6.04 2.19 2.52
N LYS A 201 -6.03 0.86 2.41
CA LYS A 201 -7.23 0.04 2.63
C LYS A 201 -7.57 0.24 4.12
N ALA A 202 -8.47 1.18 4.39
CA ALA A 202 -9.00 1.35 5.73
C ALA A 202 -9.53 -0.02 6.19
N PRO A 203 -9.20 -0.47 7.41
CA PRO A 203 -9.84 -1.65 7.99
C PRO A 203 -11.35 -1.56 7.77
N GLU A 204 -12.00 -2.63 7.34
CA GLU A 204 -13.45 -2.64 7.07
C GLU A 204 -14.28 -2.11 8.26
N GLU A 205 -13.70 -2.17 9.47
CA GLU A 205 -14.22 -1.64 10.73
C GLU A 205 -14.37 -0.10 10.77
N LEU A 206 -13.55 0.63 10.00
CA LEU A 206 -13.49 2.10 9.90
C LEU A 206 -14.33 2.67 8.76
N LEU A 207 -14.86 1.83 7.87
CA LEU A 207 -15.82 2.28 6.86
C LEU A 207 -17.07 2.80 7.60
N PRO A 208 -17.62 3.98 7.22
CA PRO A 208 -18.84 4.49 7.81
C PRO A 208 -19.93 3.46 7.55
N ARG A 209 -20.20 2.65 8.59
CA ARG A 209 -21.01 1.46 8.50
C ARG A 209 -22.33 1.82 7.83
N GLY A 210 -22.78 0.99 6.89
CA GLY A 210 -24.16 0.96 6.38
C GLY A 210 -25.24 0.77 7.46
N PHE A 211 -24.84 0.78 8.74
CA PHE A 211 -25.64 0.77 9.95
C PHE A 211 -26.77 1.81 9.95
N VAL A 212 -26.56 3.01 9.38
CA VAL A 212 -27.63 4.01 9.32
C VAL A 212 -28.69 3.63 8.29
N LEU A 213 -28.29 3.06 7.14
CA LEU A 213 -29.22 2.67 6.08
C LEU A 213 -30.03 1.43 6.48
N ALA A 214 -29.38 0.39 7.00
CA ALA A 214 -30.03 -0.85 7.41
C ALA A 214 -31.03 -0.61 8.56
N ASN A 215 -30.65 0.15 9.59
CA ASN A 215 -31.55 0.45 10.70
C ASN A 215 -32.70 1.38 10.28
N THR A 216 -32.47 2.30 9.33
CA THR A 216 -33.55 3.16 8.80
C THR A 216 -34.53 2.35 7.96
N ILE A 217 -34.06 1.44 7.11
CA ILE A 217 -34.92 0.53 6.32
C ILE A 217 -35.70 -0.41 7.25
N ALA A 218 -35.03 -1.00 8.25
CA ALA A 218 -35.69 -1.85 9.23
C ALA A 218 -36.78 -1.08 10.00
N ALA A 219 -36.49 0.14 10.47
CA ALA A 219 -37.48 0.97 11.15
C ALA A 219 -38.68 1.31 10.26
N LEU A 220 -38.45 1.61 8.98
CA LEU A 220 -39.52 1.86 7.99
C LEU A 220 -40.38 0.61 7.76
N LEU A 221 -39.77 -0.58 7.70
CA LEU A 221 -40.49 -1.85 7.55
C LEU A 221 -41.35 -2.16 8.79
N PHE A 222 -40.81 -1.98 10.00
CA PHE A 222 -41.58 -2.17 11.23
C PHE A 222 -42.74 -1.17 11.34
N GLN A 223 -42.52 0.09 10.96
CA GLN A 223 -43.58 1.10 10.95
C GLN A 223 -44.66 0.79 9.92
N SER A 224 -44.28 0.37 8.71
CA SER A 224 -45.22 -0.05 7.67
C SER A 224 -46.04 -1.25 8.12
N LEU A 225 -45.41 -2.25 8.75
CA LEU A 225 -46.08 -3.43 9.29
C LEU A 225 -47.07 -3.07 10.40
N TYR A 226 -46.70 -2.16 11.31
CA TYR A 226 -47.59 -1.69 12.39
C TYR A 226 -48.83 -0.99 11.83
N VAL A 227 -48.65 -0.07 10.87
CA VAL A 227 -49.76 0.62 10.21
C VAL A 227 -50.65 -0.37 9.46
N PHE A 228 -50.06 -1.35 8.76
CA PHE A 228 -50.79 -2.41 8.06
C PHE A 228 -51.66 -3.24 9.02
N LEU A 229 -51.11 -3.69 10.14
CA LEU A 229 -51.85 -4.46 11.14
C LEU A 229 -52.96 -3.64 11.82
N ALA A 230 -52.71 -2.36 12.09
CA ALA A 230 -53.71 -1.45 12.63
C ALA A 230 -54.88 -1.23 11.66
N VAL A 231 -54.58 -1.07 10.37
CA VAL A 231 -55.60 -0.95 9.31
C VAL A 231 -56.40 -2.25 9.18
N LEU A 232 -55.73 -3.40 9.13
CA LEU A 232 -56.39 -4.72 9.03
C LEU A 232 -57.34 -4.98 10.21
N GLY A 233 -56.89 -4.70 11.44
CA GLY A 233 -57.70 -4.86 12.65
C GLY A 233 -58.86 -3.87 12.76
N ALA A 234 -58.74 -2.68 12.18
CA ALA A 234 -59.84 -1.73 12.08
C ALA A 234 -60.84 -2.12 10.98
N LEU A 235 -60.38 -2.63 9.84
CA LEU A 235 -61.23 -3.12 8.74
C LEU A 235 -62.06 -4.34 9.19
N GLY A 236 -61.45 -5.29 9.92
CA GLY A 236 -62.16 -6.44 10.48
C GLY A 236 -63.27 -6.03 11.46
N ARG A 237 -63.04 -4.99 12.26
CA ARG A 237 -64.05 -4.40 13.17
C ARG A 237 -65.13 -3.63 12.42
N ALA A 238 -64.82 -3.04 11.27
CA ALA A 238 -65.77 -2.32 10.42
C ALA A 238 -66.72 -3.28 9.70
N ILE A 239 -66.21 -4.38 9.16
CA ILE A 239 -67.03 -5.43 8.51
C ILE A 239 -68.04 -6.01 9.50
N GLY A 240 -67.66 -6.19 10.77
CA GLY A 240 -68.58 -6.66 11.81
C GLY A 240 -69.63 -5.64 12.28
N ARG A 241 -69.52 -4.36 11.91
CA ARG A 241 -70.44 -3.27 12.33
C ARG A 241 -71.16 -2.57 11.19
N ALA A 242 -70.71 -2.73 9.95
CA ALA A 242 -71.28 -2.04 8.79
C ALA A 242 -72.65 -2.62 8.43
N ARG A 243 -73.68 -1.78 8.42
CA ARG A 243 -75.04 -2.12 7.93
C ARG A 243 -75.31 -1.62 6.51
N SER A 244 -74.43 -0.79 5.94
CA SER A 244 -74.54 -0.20 4.59
C SER A 244 -73.17 -0.10 3.90
N THR A 245 -73.15 -0.19 2.57
CA THR A 245 -71.92 -0.13 1.75
C THR A 245 -71.25 1.24 1.79
N GLN A 246 -72.03 2.31 1.98
CA GLN A 246 -71.51 3.68 2.06
C GLN A 246 -70.80 3.95 3.41
N ASP A 247 -71.26 3.34 4.50
CA ASP A 247 -70.63 3.44 5.83
C ASP A 247 -69.29 2.69 5.89
N PHE A 248 -69.15 1.63 5.10
CA PHE A 248 -67.89 0.91 4.96
C PHE A 248 -66.83 1.77 4.26
N TRP A 249 -67.18 2.42 3.16
CA TRP A 249 -66.25 3.28 2.42
C TRP A 249 -65.84 4.52 3.20
N SER A 250 -66.76 5.17 3.92
CA SER A 250 -66.44 6.34 4.76
C SER A 250 -65.50 5.97 5.92
N PHE A 251 -65.69 4.79 6.52
CA PHE A 251 -64.79 4.25 7.55
C PHE A 251 -63.41 3.88 6.99
N ALA A 252 -63.35 3.27 5.80
CA ALA A 252 -62.08 2.96 5.14
C ALA A 252 -61.28 4.23 4.82
N LEU A 253 -61.94 5.29 4.34
CA LEU A 253 -61.31 6.56 3.97
C LEU A 253 -60.76 7.33 5.18
N THR A 254 -61.50 7.34 6.29
CA THR A 254 -61.03 7.95 7.56
C THR A 254 -59.83 7.20 8.13
N LEU A 255 -59.83 5.87 8.06
CA LEU A 255 -58.74 5.03 8.53
C LEU A 255 -57.45 5.23 7.70
N VAL A 256 -57.58 5.29 6.38
CA VAL A 256 -56.46 5.60 5.46
C VAL A 256 -55.94 7.02 5.71
N GLY A 257 -56.84 7.99 5.96
CA GLY A 257 -56.48 9.36 6.30
C GLY A 257 -55.63 9.45 7.58
N ILE A 258 -56.03 8.75 8.65
CA ILE A 258 -55.27 8.71 9.91
C ILE A 258 -53.93 8.03 9.72
N ALA A 259 -53.90 6.89 9.01
CA ALA A 259 -52.66 6.18 8.70
C ALA A 259 -51.67 7.07 7.94
N ALA A 260 -52.15 7.78 6.92
CA ALA A 260 -51.34 8.70 6.13
C ALA A 260 -50.76 9.83 7.00
N ILE A 261 -51.57 10.46 7.87
CA ILE A 261 -51.13 11.56 8.74
C ILE A 261 -50.04 11.10 9.72
N VAL A 262 -50.15 9.88 10.26
CA VAL A 262 -49.16 9.34 11.21
C VAL A 262 -47.86 8.92 10.52
N SER A 263 -47.92 8.37 9.30
CA SER A 263 -46.72 7.90 8.59
C SER A 263 -45.96 8.99 7.83
N LEU A 264 -46.65 10.03 7.34
CA LEU A 264 -46.08 11.07 6.47
C LEU A 264 -44.81 11.74 7.03
N PRO A 265 -44.76 12.19 8.30
CA PRO A 265 -43.65 12.99 8.79
C PRO A 265 -42.36 12.15 8.85
N TRP A 266 -42.48 10.87 9.16
CA TRP A 266 -41.36 9.96 9.32
C TRP A 266 -40.84 9.48 7.96
N SER A 267 -41.74 9.21 7.01
CA SER A 267 -41.35 8.94 5.63
C SER A 267 -40.64 10.13 4.97
N LEU A 268 -41.08 11.36 5.26
CA LEU A 268 -40.42 12.58 4.78
C LEU A 268 -39.04 12.77 5.41
N LEU A 269 -38.89 12.55 6.72
CA LEU A 269 -37.60 12.61 7.40
C LEU A 269 -36.63 11.52 6.90
N ALA A 270 -37.13 10.31 6.64
CA ALA A 270 -36.31 9.23 6.08
C ALA A 270 -35.88 9.53 4.65
N LEU A 271 -36.79 10.05 3.81
CA LEU A 271 -36.47 10.48 2.44
C LEU A 271 -35.46 11.63 2.46
N TRP A 272 -35.61 12.59 3.37
CA TRP A 272 -34.66 13.68 3.53
C TRP A 272 -33.28 13.20 3.97
N ARG A 273 -33.21 12.27 4.92
CA ARG A 273 -31.95 11.62 5.34
C ARG A 273 -31.33 10.81 4.21
N LEU A 274 -32.12 10.09 3.42
CA LEU A 274 -31.65 9.34 2.25
C LEU A 274 -31.08 10.27 1.17
N ILE A 275 -31.75 11.39 0.88
CA ILE A 275 -31.26 12.36 -0.10
C ILE A 275 -29.98 13.06 0.39
N ARG A 276 -29.89 13.35 1.70
CA ARG A 276 -28.75 14.07 2.28
C ARG A 276 -27.53 13.19 2.55
N HIS A 277 -27.74 11.95 2.98
CA HIS A 277 -26.69 11.04 3.45
C HIS A 277 -26.60 9.71 2.70
N GLY A 278 -27.49 9.44 1.73
CA GLY A 278 -27.58 8.14 1.06
C GLY A 278 -26.52 7.88 -0.01
N ALA A 279 -25.73 8.89 -0.41
CA ALA A 279 -24.56 8.69 -1.25
C ALA A 279 -23.32 8.55 -0.35
N PRO A 280 -22.85 7.33 -0.04
CA PRO A 280 -21.60 7.13 0.72
C PRO A 280 -20.43 7.91 0.11
N GLU A 281 -20.45 8.15 -1.21
CA GLU A 281 -19.49 8.93 -1.95
C GLU A 281 -19.40 10.38 -1.45
N ARG A 282 -20.53 11.03 -1.12
CA ARG A 282 -20.54 12.40 -0.59
C ARG A 282 -19.97 12.48 0.82
N SER A 283 -20.24 11.46 1.64
CA SER A 283 -19.69 11.39 3.01
C SER A 283 -18.18 11.17 2.99
N ILE A 284 -17.68 10.29 2.12
CA ILE A 284 -16.25 10.06 1.91
C ILE A 284 -15.57 11.32 1.36
N GLN A 285 -16.21 12.01 0.41
CA GLN A 285 -15.67 13.27 -0.10
C GLN A 285 -15.60 14.36 0.98
N GLN A 286 -16.60 14.46 1.87
CA GLN A 286 -16.59 15.39 3.00
C GLN A 286 -15.51 15.07 4.02
N MET A 287 -15.32 13.79 4.37
CA MET A 287 -14.22 13.36 5.22
C MET A 287 -12.86 13.67 4.61
N GLY A 288 -12.69 13.42 3.31
CA GLY A 288 -11.46 13.76 2.59
C GLY A 288 -11.15 15.26 2.58
N ARG A 289 -12.17 16.12 2.45
CA ARG A 289 -12.02 17.58 2.57
C ARG A 289 -11.63 18.00 3.99
N ALA A 290 -12.28 17.44 5.01
CA ALA A 290 -11.95 17.77 6.40
C ALA A 290 -10.51 17.37 6.78
N VAL A 291 -10.02 16.23 6.25
CA VAL A 291 -8.62 15.81 6.43
C VAL A 291 -7.66 16.76 5.69
N LEU A 292 -7.99 17.15 4.47
CA LEU A 292 -7.20 18.13 3.71
C LEU A 292 -7.12 19.48 4.46
N ASP A 293 -8.25 20.01 4.91
CA ASP A 293 -8.33 21.26 5.66
C ASP A 293 -7.52 21.19 6.96
N ALA A 294 -7.55 20.04 7.66
CA ALA A 294 -6.75 19.83 8.87
C ALA A 294 -5.24 19.77 8.59
N LEU A 295 -4.83 19.12 7.49
CA LEU A 295 -3.42 19.04 7.08
C LEU A 295 -2.88 20.38 6.59
N GLU A 296 -3.72 21.20 5.94
CA GLU A 296 -3.42 22.59 5.60
C GLU A 296 -3.30 23.46 6.85
N TYR A 297 -4.21 23.31 7.82
CA TYR A 297 -4.18 24.05 9.08
C TYR A 297 -2.91 23.77 9.91
N GLU A 298 -2.49 22.50 9.98
CA GLU A 298 -1.27 22.07 10.68
C GLU A 298 0.03 22.37 9.89
N GLY A 299 -0.06 22.99 8.71
CA GLY A 299 1.10 23.34 7.89
C GLY A 299 1.87 22.14 7.33
N CYS A 300 1.25 20.96 7.29
CA CYS A 300 1.87 19.74 6.75
C CYS A 300 1.90 19.73 5.21
N ILE A 301 1.09 20.58 4.55
CA ILE A 301 0.98 20.72 3.10
C ILE A 301 1.03 22.21 2.73
N ASP A 302 1.81 22.57 1.71
CA ASP A 302 1.99 23.95 1.27
C ASP A 302 0.86 24.37 0.31
N GLN A 303 0.13 25.44 0.66
CA GLN A 303 -1.04 25.96 -0.09
C GLN A 303 -0.73 26.35 -1.54
N ARG A 304 0.56 26.55 -1.88
CA ARG A 304 0.97 27.04 -3.21
C ARG A 304 1.18 25.93 -4.25
N ALA A 305 1.24 24.67 -3.83
CA ALA A 305 1.55 23.54 -4.71
C ALA A 305 0.31 22.65 -4.92
N ALA A 306 -0.51 23.02 -5.90
CA ALA A 306 -1.64 22.29 -6.48
C ALA A 306 -3.02 22.49 -5.81
N ASN A 307 -4.02 22.73 -6.67
CA ASN A 307 -5.44 22.61 -6.34
C ASN A 307 -5.75 21.15 -5.97
N PHE A 308 -5.52 20.76 -4.72
CA PHE A 308 -5.90 19.44 -4.24
C PHE A 308 -7.42 19.29 -4.34
N ARG A 309 -7.86 18.25 -5.05
CA ARG A 309 -9.28 17.95 -5.24
C ARG A 309 -9.57 16.60 -4.60
N ALA A 310 -10.48 16.59 -3.63
CA ALA A 310 -11.02 15.37 -3.06
C ALA A 310 -12.02 14.74 -4.05
N TYR A 311 -11.69 13.54 -4.55
CA TYR A 311 -12.57 12.73 -5.39
C TYR A 311 -13.06 11.51 -4.62
N ALA A 312 -14.31 11.12 -4.84
CA ALA A 312 -14.87 9.87 -4.34
C ALA A 312 -15.46 9.12 -5.54
N ASN A 313 -14.86 7.99 -5.89
CA ASN A 313 -15.30 7.12 -6.98
C ASN A 313 -15.74 5.77 -6.41
N ARG A 314 -16.83 5.22 -6.96
CA ARG A 314 -17.32 3.90 -6.62
C ARG A 314 -16.42 2.85 -7.27
N ASN A 315 -15.79 1.99 -6.48
CA ASN A 315 -15.04 0.86 -7.01
C ASN A 315 -16.03 -0.21 -7.53
N LYS A 316 -15.68 -0.95 -8.58
CA LYS A 316 -16.54 -2.04 -9.11
C LYS A 316 -16.65 -3.23 -8.14
N ASP A 317 -15.79 -3.28 -7.14
CA ASP A 317 -15.69 -4.37 -6.17
C ASP A 317 -16.46 -4.11 -4.85
N GLY A 318 -17.20 -3.00 -4.74
CA GLY A 318 -17.97 -2.64 -3.53
C GLY A 318 -17.75 -1.20 -3.12
#